data_AF-A0A355B5N4-F1
#
_entry.id   AF-A0A355B5N4-F1
#
_cell.length_a   1.000
_cell.length_b   1.000
_cell.length_c   1.000
_cell.angle_alpha   90.00
_cell.angle_beta   90.00
_cell.angle_gamma   90.00
#
_symmetry.space_group_name_H-M   'P 1'
#
loop_
_entity.id
_entity.type
_entity.pdbx_description
1 polymer ?
#
loop_
_entity_poly.entity_id
_entity_poly.type
_entity_poly.pdbx_seq_one_letter_code
_entity_poly.pdbx_strand_id
1 'polypeptide(L)'
;MPREVWITGMGMVTALGADLNTSWSRALAGKSGIRAISSFEADEMPVAGAGEVEDSELESLRERLPGDLAAERERRVLFALDAARSALADAGLAPGESDPARSGVVMGAGLSTYRIEDFAAWIPPGGGFEAARFAAELEKTHPGGYFQNPPERATSLISKWAEFSGPSATLTSACAAAGQAIGLGMRMIRRGEADLVLCGGADSMINPVGMAIFLLLGAASTAAVESAALCRPFDRRRSGLVVGEGAGMLVLESADRAARRGARVHARLLGYGSSMDAYRVTA
;
A
#
# COMPACT_ATOMS: atom_id res chain seq x y z
N MET A 1 28.25 18.12 -1.30
CA MET A 1 27.25 17.74 -2.32
C MET A 1 26.16 16.92 -1.64
N PRO A 2 24.89 16.97 -2.08
CA PRO A 2 23.85 16.09 -1.52
C PRO A 2 24.25 14.62 -1.73
N ARG A 3 23.99 13.76 -0.72
CA ARG A 3 24.33 12.34 -0.80
C ARG A 3 23.59 11.67 -1.97
N GLU A 4 24.29 10.82 -2.72
CA GLU A 4 23.63 10.00 -3.73
C GLU A 4 22.71 8.97 -3.08
N VAL A 5 21.57 8.71 -3.73
CA VAL A 5 20.54 7.77 -3.24
C VAL A 5 20.36 6.66 -4.27
N TRP A 6 20.55 5.42 -3.83
CA TRP A 6 20.47 4.23 -4.67
C TRP A 6 19.29 3.35 -4.21
N ILE A 7 18.67 2.66 -5.17
CA ILE A 7 17.67 1.63 -4.91
C ILE A 7 18.40 0.30 -4.84
N THR A 8 18.37 -0.34 -3.68
CA THR A 8 19.11 -1.59 -3.42
C THR A 8 18.20 -2.80 -3.23
N GLY A 9 16.91 -2.57 -2.96
CA GLY A 9 15.91 -3.62 -2.83
C GLY A 9 14.55 -3.19 -3.34
N MET A 10 13.79 -4.15 -3.87
CA MET A 10 12.44 -3.96 -4.37
C MET A 10 11.52 -5.10 -3.93
N GLY A 11 10.27 -4.78 -3.62
CA GLY A 11 9.24 -5.76 -3.29
C GLY A 11 7.88 -5.28 -3.75
N MET A 12 7.01 -6.20 -4.16
CA MET A 12 5.66 -5.84 -4.60
C MET A 12 4.69 -7.00 -4.41
N VAL A 13 3.44 -6.64 -4.18
CA VAL A 13 2.27 -7.52 -4.17
C VAL A 13 1.23 -6.87 -5.07
N THR A 14 0.75 -7.57 -6.09
CA THR A 14 -0.20 -7.02 -7.08
C THR A 14 -1.20 -8.06 -7.55
N ALA A 15 -2.23 -7.62 -8.27
CA ALA A 15 -3.16 -8.51 -8.97
C ALA A 15 -2.49 -9.40 -10.05
N LEU A 16 -1.27 -9.07 -10.47
CA LEU A 16 -0.49 -9.91 -11.38
C LEU A 16 0.31 -10.99 -10.64
N GLY A 17 0.47 -10.90 -9.32
CA GLY A 17 1.19 -11.87 -8.50
C GLY A 17 1.65 -11.28 -7.18
N ALA A 18 1.84 -12.12 -6.17
CA ALA A 18 2.25 -11.68 -4.84
C ALA A 18 3.77 -11.64 -4.62
N ASP A 19 4.55 -11.57 -5.70
CA ASP A 19 5.99 -11.35 -5.68
C ASP A 19 6.47 -10.54 -6.90
N LEU A 20 7.68 -9.99 -6.79
CA LEU A 20 8.32 -9.15 -7.79
C LEU A 20 8.51 -9.85 -9.14
N ASN A 21 9.02 -11.07 -9.16
CA ASN A 21 9.38 -11.77 -10.39
C ASN A 21 8.12 -12.22 -11.15
N THR A 22 7.13 -12.75 -10.44
CA THR A 22 5.85 -13.17 -11.03
C THR A 22 5.09 -11.96 -11.57
N SER A 23 4.97 -10.89 -10.79
CA SER A 23 4.31 -9.66 -11.23
C SER A 23 4.99 -9.06 -12.47
N TRP A 24 6.32 -8.94 -12.44
CA TRP A 24 7.09 -8.34 -13.52
C TRP A 24 7.04 -9.16 -14.80
N SER A 25 7.20 -10.49 -14.71
CA SER A 25 7.16 -11.37 -15.87
C SER A 25 5.77 -11.40 -16.54
N ARG A 26 4.69 -11.42 -15.75
CA ARG A 26 3.32 -11.36 -16.27
C ARG A 26 3.01 -9.99 -16.89
N ALA A 27 3.52 -8.90 -16.33
CA ALA A 27 3.42 -7.57 -16.91
C ALA A 27 4.12 -7.49 -18.28
N LEU A 28 5.36 -7.99 -18.39
CA LEU A 28 6.10 -8.05 -19.66
C LEU A 28 5.40 -8.93 -20.71
N ALA A 29 4.69 -9.98 -20.26
CA ALA A 29 3.90 -10.85 -21.12
C ALA A 29 2.52 -10.26 -21.49
N GLY A 30 2.20 -9.03 -21.08
CA GLY A 30 0.92 -8.37 -21.38
C GLY A 30 -0.29 -9.05 -20.73
N LYS A 31 -0.10 -9.75 -19.61
CA LYS A 31 -1.21 -10.35 -18.86
C LYS A 31 -2.01 -9.27 -18.15
N SER A 32 -3.33 -9.42 -18.14
CA SER A 32 -4.22 -8.59 -17.32
C SER A 32 -4.38 -9.22 -15.93
N GLY A 33 -4.27 -8.40 -14.89
CA GLY A 33 -4.64 -8.75 -13.52
C GLY A 33 -6.10 -8.42 -13.19
N ILE A 34 -6.86 -7.91 -14.16
CA ILE A 34 -8.25 -7.47 -13.94
C ILE A 34 -9.19 -8.64 -14.20
N ARG A 35 -10.04 -8.92 -13.22
CA ARG A 35 -11.05 -9.98 -13.24
C ARG A 35 -12.34 -9.52 -12.59
N ALA A 36 -13.39 -10.34 -12.66
CA ALA A 36 -14.59 -10.13 -11.86
C ALA A 36 -14.22 -10.10 -10.37
N ILE A 37 -14.88 -9.21 -9.62
CA ILE A 37 -14.66 -9.06 -8.18
C ILE A 37 -15.14 -10.33 -7.48
N SER A 38 -14.28 -10.94 -6.67
CA SER A 38 -14.64 -12.13 -5.88
C SER A 38 -14.56 -11.90 -4.37
N SER A 39 -14.00 -10.79 -3.92
CA SER A 39 -13.82 -10.50 -2.48
C SER A 39 -15.14 -10.16 -1.74
N PHE A 40 -16.21 -9.83 -2.46
CA PHE A 40 -17.56 -9.62 -1.94
C PHE A 40 -18.61 -9.77 -3.06
N GLU A 41 -19.89 -9.83 -2.69
CA GLU A 41 -21.00 -9.89 -3.65
C GLU A 41 -21.11 -8.57 -4.44
N ALA A 42 -20.63 -8.58 -5.69
CA ALA A 42 -20.54 -7.40 -6.54
C ALA A 42 -21.44 -7.44 -7.78
N ASP A 43 -22.28 -8.48 -7.94
CA ASP A 43 -23.08 -8.74 -9.15
C ASP A 43 -24.01 -7.58 -9.53
N GLU A 44 -24.50 -6.82 -8.54
CA GLU A 44 -25.39 -5.67 -8.74
C GLU A 44 -24.62 -4.34 -8.90
N MET A 45 -23.30 -4.35 -8.77
CA MET A 45 -22.49 -3.14 -8.95
C MET A 45 -22.26 -2.84 -10.44
N PRO A 46 -22.25 -1.56 -10.85
CA PRO A 46 -22.02 -1.18 -12.24
C PRO A 46 -20.56 -1.37 -12.70
N VAL A 47 -19.68 -1.92 -11.86
CA VAL A 47 -18.25 -2.15 -12.14
C VAL A 47 -18.02 -3.60 -12.54
N ALA A 48 -17.53 -3.83 -13.76
CA ALA A 48 -17.38 -5.17 -14.32
C ALA A 48 -16.14 -5.95 -13.81
N GLY A 49 -15.30 -5.33 -12.98
CA GLY A 49 -14.11 -5.99 -12.44
C GLY A 49 -13.13 -5.08 -11.74
N ALA A 50 -12.16 -5.70 -11.09
CA ALA A 50 -11.08 -5.03 -10.36
C ALA A 50 -9.77 -5.84 -10.46
N GLY A 51 -8.66 -5.17 -10.16
CA GLY A 51 -7.36 -5.82 -10.00
C GLY A 51 -7.15 -6.29 -8.57
N GLU A 52 -7.77 -7.41 -8.20
CA GLU A 52 -7.66 -7.99 -6.86
C GLU A 52 -6.40 -8.87 -6.71
N VAL A 53 -5.78 -8.87 -5.55
CA VAL A 53 -4.86 -9.95 -5.14
C VAL A 53 -5.74 -11.16 -4.78
N GLU A 54 -5.42 -12.35 -5.29
CA GLU A 54 -6.26 -13.55 -5.07
C GLU A 54 -6.23 -13.99 -3.60
N ASP A 55 -7.33 -14.56 -3.09
CA ASP A 55 -7.39 -15.06 -1.72
C ASP A 55 -6.37 -16.18 -1.43
N SER A 56 -6.07 -16.99 -2.44
CA SER A 56 -5.00 -18.00 -2.38
C SER A 56 -3.62 -17.38 -2.13
N GLU A 57 -3.37 -16.20 -2.72
CA GLU A 57 -2.15 -15.42 -2.50
C GLU A 57 -2.17 -14.76 -1.12
N LEU A 58 -3.33 -14.36 -0.58
CA LEU A 58 -3.45 -13.81 0.78
C LEU A 58 -2.96 -14.78 1.85
N GLU A 59 -3.32 -16.05 1.77
CA GLU A 59 -2.84 -17.05 2.71
C GLU A 59 -1.33 -17.28 2.55
N SER A 60 -0.84 -17.31 1.31
CA SER A 60 0.60 -17.40 1.04
C SER A 60 1.38 -16.20 1.58
N LEU A 61 0.78 -15.00 1.60
CA LEU A 61 1.39 -13.81 2.22
C LEU A 61 1.53 -13.99 3.73
N ARG A 62 0.49 -14.50 4.39
CA ARG A 62 0.49 -14.71 5.85
C ARG A 62 1.54 -15.73 6.30
N GLU A 63 1.68 -16.83 5.56
CA GLU A 63 2.68 -17.86 5.83
C GLU A 63 4.12 -17.34 5.78
N ARG A 64 4.36 -16.29 4.98
CA ARG A 64 5.70 -15.66 4.85
C ARG A 64 5.98 -14.61 5.93
N LEU A 65 4.96 -14.15 6.66
CA LEU A 65 5.12 -13.15 7.71
C LEU A 65 5.41 -13.79 9.07
N PRO A 66 6.32 -13.20 9.88
CA PRO A 66 6.67 -13.77 11.17
C PRO A 66 5.67 -13.40 12.27
N GLY A 67 5.48 -14.33 13.21
CA GLY A 67 4.88 -14.04 14.52
C GLY A 67 3.46 -13.47 14.45
N ASP A 68 3.23 -12.40 15.20
CA ASP A 68 1.95 -11.70 15.31
C ASP A 68 1.53 -11.02 13.99
N LEU A 69 2.45 -10.74 13.08
CA LEU A 69 2.14 -10.12 11.79
C LEU A 69 1.31 -11.04 10.88
N ALA A 70 1.45 -12.37 11.00
CA ALA A 70 0.62 -13.33 10.26
C ALA A 70 -0.86 -13.28 10.68
N ALA A 71 -1.17 -12.72 11.86
CA ALA A 71 -2.53 -12.51 12.32
C ALA A 71 -3.19 -11.26 11.71
N GLU A 72 -2.46 -10.46 10.92
CA GLU A 72 -3.02 -9.29 10.27
C GLU A 72 -4.18 -9.66 9.33
N ARG A 73 -5.23 -8.85 9.37
CA ARG A 73 -6.50 -9.07 8.68
C ARG A 73 -6.78 -8.01 7.63
N GLU A 74 -6.18 -6.83 7.75
CA GLU A 74 -6.37 -5.77 6.78
C GLU A 74 -5.44 -5.98 5.58
N ARG A 75 -6.04 -6.02 4.37
CA ARG A 75 -5.34 -6.40 3.13
C ARG A 75 -4.21 -5.44 2.79
N ARG A 76 -4.42 -4.12 2.88
CA ARG A 76 -3.37 -3.13 2.60
C ARG A 76 -2.17 -3.29 3.52
N VAL A 77 -2.39 -3.50 4.82
CA VAL A 77 -1.31 -3.72 5.79
C VAL A 77 -0.60 -5.05 5.50
N LEU A 78 -1.34 -6.12 5.20
CA LEU A 78 -0.77 -7.41 4.81
C LEU A 78 0.12 -7.29 3.56
N PHE A 79 -0.35 -6.59 2.52
CA PHE A 79 0.42 -6.32 1.31
C PHE A 79 1.69 -5.53 1.61
N ALA A 80 1.58 -4.48 2.42
CA ALA A 80 2.70 -3.63 2.80
C ALA A 80 3.78 -4.42 3.55
N LEU A 81 3.37 -5.28 4.50
CA LEU A 81 4.28 -6.09 5.29
C LEU A 81 5.06 -7.10 4.43
N ASP A 82 4.39 -7.83 3.53
CA ASP A 82 5.11 -8.79 2.69
C ASP A 82 5.95 -8.10 1.62
N ALA A 83 5.47 -7.00 1.03
CA ALA A 83 6.28 -6.21 0.09
C ALA A 83 7.52 -5.62 0.78
N ALA A 84 7.40 -5.15 2.03
CA ALA A 84 8.53 -4.69 2.85
C ALA A 84 9.52 -5.82 3.13
N ARG A 85 9.02 -7.00 3.51
CA ARG A 85 9.84 -8.21 3.71
C ARG A 85 10.59 -8.58 2.45
N SER A 86 9.91 -8.61 1.31
CA SER A 86 10.51 -8.90 0.01
C SER A 86 11.56 -7.86 -0.38
N ALA A 87 11.31 -6.57 -0.12
CA ALA A 87 12.24 -5.49 -0.47
C ALA A 87 13.53 -5.55 0.38
N LEU A 88 13.43 -5.81 1.69
CA LEU A 88 14.61 -6.00 2.54
C LEU A 88 15.40 -7.25 2.14
N ALA A 89 14.70 -8.36 1.85
CA ALA A 89 15.35 -9.58 1.37
C ALA A 89 16.09 -9.38 0.04
N ASP A 90 15.49 -8.68 -0.92
CA ASP A 90 16.14 -8.35 -2.21
C ASP A 90 17.33 -7.39 -2.02
N ALA A 91 17.28 -6.50 -1.02
CA ALA A 91 18.43 -5.71 -0.61
C ALA A 91 19.53 -6.54 0.10
N GLY A 92 19.28 -7.80 0.46
CA GLY A 92 20.18 -8.59 1.28
C GLY A 92 20.33 -8.02 2.69
N LEU A 93 19.21 -7.65 3.31
CA LEU A 93 19.12 -7.16 4.68
C LEU A 93 18.08 -7.98 5.45
N ALA A 94 18.45 -8.45 6.64
CA ALA A 94 17.49 -8.97 7.61
C ALA A 94 17.03 -7.87 8.58
N PRO A 95 15.85 -8.01 9.20
CA PRO A 95 15.44 -7.17 10.32
C PRO A 95 16.52 -7.09 11.40
N GLY A 96 16.75 -5.91 11.97
CA GLY A 96 17.75 -5.69 13.03
C GLY A 96 19.21 -5.59 12.57
N GLU A 97 19.55 -5.86 11.30
CA GLU A 97 20.95 -5.78 10.82
C GLU A 97 21.44 -4.35 10.53
N SER A 98 20.54 -3.37 10.54
CA SER A 98 20.86 -1.97 10.23
C SER A 98 20.84 -1.13 11.50
N ASP A 99 21.62 -0.03 11.53
CA ASP A 99 21.53 0.95 12.60
C ASP A 99 20.08 1.48 12.71
N PRO A 100 19.36 1.20 13.81
CA PRO A 100 17.96 1.55 13.95
C PRO A 100 17.71 3.05 13.79
N ALA A 101 18.55 3.90 14.37
CA ALA A 101 18.35 5.36 14.38
C ALA A 101 18.62 6.00 13.01
N ARG A 102 19.32 5.29 12.13
CA ARG A 102 19.67 5.72 10.77
C ARG A 102 18.82 5.03 9.69
N SER A 103 17.85 4.23 10.11
CA SER A 103 16.95 3.48 9.24
C SER A 103 15.52 3.99 9.41
N GLY A 104 14.94 4.52 8.34
CA GLY A 104 13.60 5.12 8.34
C GLY A 104 12.56 4.31 7.57
N VAL A 105 11.28 4.65 7.78
CA VAL A 105 10.15 4.06 7.05
C VAL A 105 9.22 5.17 6.55
N VAL A 106 8.98 5.24 5.24
CA VAL A 106 8.07 6.25 4.67
C VAL A 106 7.06 5.60 3.74
N MET A 107 5.80 5.59 4.13
CA MET A 107 4.73 4.94 3.38
C MET A 107 3.78 5.95 2.77
N GLY A 108 3.34 5.68 1.54
CA GLY A 108 2.07 6.17 1.02
C GLY A 108 0.97 5.20 1.42
N ALA A 109 -0.15 5.73 1.92
CA ALA A 109 -1.32 4.92 2.25
C ALA A 109 -2.58 5.50 1.63
N GLY A 110 -3.47 4.60 1.21
CA GLY A 110 -4.84 4.93 0.84
C GLY A 110 -5.69 5.35 2.03
N LEU A 111 -7.00 5.48 1.78
CA LEU A 111 -7.97 5.78 2.81
C LEU A 111 -8.17 4.58 3.74
N SER A 112 -8.47 4.85 5.01
CA SER A 112 -8.93 3.82 5.93
C SER A 112 -10.36 3.41 5.61
N THR A 113 -10.65 2.14 5.84
CA THR A 113 -11.96 1.52 5.67
C THR A 113 -12.88 1.84 6.86
N TYR A 114 -14.00 2.49 6.59
CA TYR A 114 -15.05 2.68 7.59
C TYR A 114 -16.04 1.52 7.48
N ARG A 115 -16.36 0.89 8.60
CA ARG A 115 -17.46 -0.08 8.68
C ARG A 115 -18.58 0.52 9.50
N ILE A 116 -19.79 0.52 8.95
CA ILE A 116 -20.95 1.07 9.64
C ILE A 116 -21.24 0.25 10.90
N GLU A 117 -20.99 -1.07 10.84
CA GLU A 117 -21.08 -1.98 11.99
C GLU A 117 -20.20 -1.53 13.18
N ASP A 118 -19.04 -0.91 12.93
CA ASP A 118 -18.13 -0.39 13.97
C ASP A 118 -18.68 0.85 14.69
N PHE A 119 -19.83 1.37 14.27
CA PHE A 119 -20.52 2.45 14.98
C PHE A 119 -21.90 2.00 15.44
N ALA A 120 -22.60 1.23 14.61
CA ALA A 120 -23.95 0.75 14.88
C ALA A 120 -24.03 -0.12 16.15
N ALA A 121 -22.98 -0.88 16.50
CA ALA A 121 -22.97 -1.73 17.69
C ALA A 121 -23.15 -0.96 19.02
N TRP A 122 -22.93 0.36 19.02
CA TRP A 122 -23.01 1.24 20.18
C TRP A 122 -24.11 2.32 20.07
N ILE A 123 -24.99 2.18 19.08
CA ILE A 123 -26.17 3.01 18.91
C ILE A 123 -27.40 2.16 19.30
N PRO A 124 -28.05 2.42 20.44
CA PRO A 124 -29.19 1.62 20.87
C PRO A 124 -30.44 1.91 20.03
N PRO A 125 -31.48 1.05 20.08
CA PRO A 125 -32.73 1.20 19.30
C PRO A 125 -33.54 2.49 19.52
N GLY A 126 -33.14 3.36 20.46
CA GLY A 126 -33.73 4.68 20.71
C GLY A 126 -32.88 5.87 20.25
N GLY A 127 -31.74 5.62 19.58
CA GLY A 127 -30.77 6.65 19.22
C GLY A 127 -29.85 7.05 20.37
N GLY A 128 -28.91 7.95 20.08
CA GLY A 128 -27.79 8.27 20.98
C GLY A 128 -26.57 7.38 20.78
N PHE A 129 -25.47 7.70 21.46
CA PHE A 129 -24.21 6.97 21.34
C PHE A 129 -23.69 6.60 22.73
N GLU A 130 -23.47 5.30 22.99
CA GLU A 130 -22.98 4.79 24.27
C GLU A 130 -21.46 4.96 24.41
N ALA A 131 -20.98 6.21 24.53
CA ALA A 131 -19.55 6.54 24.48
C ALA A 131 -18.67 5.76 25.48
N ALA A 132 -19.14 5.54 26.71
CA ALA A 132 -18.40 4.79 27.74
C ALA A 132 -18.24 3.31 27.36
N ARG A 133 -19.29 2.71 26.78
CA ARG A 133 -19.24 1.32 26.31
C ARG A 133 -18.35 1.20 25.09
N PHE A 134 -18.46 2.13 24.14
CA PHE A 134 -17.57 2.19 22.98
C PHE A 134 -16.10 2.26 23.41
N ALA A 135 -15.76 3.14 24.34
CA ALA A 135 -14.38 3.26 24.85
C ALA A 135 -13.88 1.97 25.50
N ALA A 136 -14.73 1.27 26.26
CA ALA A 136 -14.38 0.00 26.92
C ALA A 136 -14.29 -1.18 25.95
N GLU A 137 -14.93 -1.10 24.78
CA GLU A 137 -15.04 -2.19 23.81
C GLU A 137 -14.33 -1.87 22.48
N LEU A 138 -13.47 -0.85 22.44
CA LEU A 138 -12.80 -0.42 21.21
C LEU A 138 -12.02 -1.57 20.54
N GLU A 139 -11.42 -2.46 21.33
CA GLU A 139 -10.71 -3.64 20.84
C GLU A 139 -11.62 -4.69 20.17
N LYS A 140 -12.95 -4.62 20.41
CA LYS A 140 -13.94 -5.48 19.77
C LYS A 140 -14.41 -4.96 18.40
N THR A 141 -13.98 -3.77 17.99
CA THR A 141 -14.23 -3.26 16.63
C THR A 141 -13.63 -4.19 15.58
N HIS A 142 -14.20 -4.19 14.38
CA HIS A 142 -13.77 -5.11 13.34
C HIS A 142 -12.25 -4.94 13.04
N PRO A 143 -11.46 -6.03 12.96
CA PRO A 143 -10.02 -5.96 12.71
C PRO A 143 -9.60 -5.33 11.37
N GLY A 144 -10.55 -5.06 10.49
CA GLY A 144 -10.39 -4.34 9.21
C GLY A 144 -11.05 -2.97 9.18
N GLY A 145 -11.52 -2.46 10.31
CA GLY A 145 -12.16 -1.15 10.45
C GLY A 145 -11.19 -0.02 10.76
N TYR A 146 -11.65 1.22 10.61
CA TYR A 146 -10.87 2.46 10.77
C TYR A 146 -10.11 2.52 12.09
N PHE A 147 -10.77 2.14 13.20
CA PHE A 147 -10.20 2.22 14.55
C PHE A 147 -9.01 1.29 14.75
N GLN A 148 -9.04 0.12 14.11
CA GLN A 148 -7.95 -0.86 14.17
C GLN A 148 -6.89 -0.60 13.11
N ASN A 149 -7.26 0.03 11.98
CA ASN A 149 -6.42 0.20 10.80
C ASN A 149 -6.36 1.66 10.33
N PRO A 150 -5.79 2.55 11.15
CA PRO A 150 -5.49 3.89 10.67
C PRO A 150 -4.44 3.82 9.55
N PRO A 151 -4.31 4.87 8.72
CA PRO A 151 -3.43 4.84 7.55
C PRO A 151 -1.98 4.49 7.89
N GLU A 152 -1.48 4.93 9.04
CA GLU A 152 -0.13 4.72 9.54
C GLU A 152 0.16 3.32 10.11
N ARG A 153 -0.86 2.45 10.25
CA ARG A 153 -0.68 1.10 10.84
C ARG A 153 0.44 0.31 10.17
N ALA A 154 0.45 0.29 8.83
CA ALA A 154 1.47 -0.42 8.07
C ALA A 154 2.88 0.12 8.37
N THR A 155 3.05 1.44 8.37
CA THR A 155 4.31 2.12 8.70
C THR A 155 4.80 1.71 10.10
N SER A 156 3.92 1.74 11.10
CA SER A 156 4.26 1.40 12.48
C SER A 156 4.65 -0.07 12.66
N LEU A 157 3.91 -0.99 12.05
CA LEU A 157 4.21 -2.43 12.11
C LEU A 157 5.50 -2.76 11.37
N ILE A 158 5.75 -2.16 10.21
CA ILE A 158 7.00 -2.31 9.45
C ILE A 158 8.18 -1.75 10.27
N SER A 159 8.06 -0.56 10.86
CA SER A 159 9.12 0.02 11.71
C SER A 159 9.46 -0.89 12.89
N LYS A 160 8.44 -1.41 13.58
CA LYS A 160 8.63 -2.34 14.71
C LYS A 160 9.31 -3.63 14.24
N TRP A 161 8.82 -4.21 13.15
CA TRP A 161 9.31 -5.48 12.63
C TRP A 161 10.74 -5.41 12.10
N ALA A 162 11.07 -4.36 11.34
CA ALA A 162 12.40 -4.15 10.76
C ALA A 162 13.42 -3.60 11.78
N GLU A 163 12.97 -3.24 12.99
CA GLU A 163 13.74 -2.55 14.03
C GLU A 163 14.28 -1.18 13.58
N PHE A 164 13.45 -0.41 12.88
CA PHE A 164 13.79 0.92 12.36
C PHE A 164 13.18 2.01 13.27
N SER A 165 14.05 2.80 13.91
CA SER A 165 13.68 3.88 14.83
C SER A 165 14.06 5.28 14.33
N GLY A 166 14.58 5.38 13.10
CA GLY A 166 14.84 6.63 12.42
C GLY A 166 13.57 7.34 11.94
N PRO A 167 13.69 8.33 11.04
CA PRO A 167 12.55 9.11 10.55
C PRO A 167 11.45 8.21 9.98
N SER A 168 10.21 8.40 10.47
CA SER A 168 9.04 7.63 10.07
C SER A 168 7.87 8.54 9.70
N ALA A 169 7.20 8.27 8.58
CA ALA A 169 6.07 9.07 8.12
C ALA A 169 5.09 8.26 7.25
N THR A 170 3.81 8.62 7.35
CA THR A 170 2.76 8.12 6.45
C THR A 170 2.16 9.30 5.69
N LEU A 171 2.14 9.22 4.37
CA LEU A 171 1.60 10.24 3.48
C LEU A 171 0.27 9.77 2.89
N THR A 172 -0.71 10.66 2.93
CA THR A 172 -2.04 10.47 2.35
C THR A 172 -2.31 11.58 1.34
N SER A 173 -2.05 11.29 0.07
CA SER A 173 -2.25 12.24 -1.05
C SER A 173 -2.81 11.54 -2.29
N ALA A 174 -3.79 10.65 -2.05
CA ALA A 174 -4.43 9.83 -3.06
C ALA A 174 -3.40 9.07 -3.91
N CYS A 175 -3.59 9.01 -5.24
CA CYS A 175 -2.76 8.25 -6.16
C CYS A 175 -1.27 8.67 -6.18
N ALA A 176 -0.93 9.86 -5.65
CA ALA A 176 0.45 10.34 -5.61
C ALA A 176 1.22 9.89 -4.35
N ALA A 177 0.54 9.33 -3.35
CA ALA A 177 1.10 9.09 -2.01
C ALA A 177 2.41 8.29 -2.02
N ALA A 178 2.45 7.16 -2.73
CA ALA A 178 3.64 6.32 -2.80
C ALA A 178 4.83 7.02 -3.48
N GLY A 179 4.57 7.77 -4.56
CA GLY A 179 5.60 8.57 -5.24
C GLY A 179 6.16 9.68 -4.35
N GLN A 180 5.29 10.35 -3.58
CA GLN A 180 5.71 11.36 -2.61
C GLN A 180 6.47 10.74 -1.43
N ALA A 181 6.12 9.52 -1.01
CA ALA A 181 6.80 8.79 0.05
C ALA A 181 8.23 8.43 -0.34
N ILE A 182 8.43 7.91 -1.56
CA ILE A 182 9.76 7.66 -2.14
C ILE A 182 10.55 8.97 -2.24
N GLY A 183 9.90 10.05 -2.70
CA GLY A 183 10.51 11.38 -2.78
C GLY A 183 10.93 11.95 -1.43
N LEU A 184 10.16 11.70 -0.37
CA LEU A 184 10.50 12.11 0.99
C LEU A 184 11.66 11.27 1.56
N GLY A 185 11.65 9.95 1.37
CA GLY A 185 12.76 9.08 1.78
C GLY A 185 14.08 9.45 1.10
N MET A 186 14.02 9.77 -0.18
CA MET A 186 15.16 10.33 -0.93
C MET A 186 15.70 11.62 -0.32
N ARG A 187 14.81 12.54 0.10
CA ARG A 187 15.21 13.80 0.75
C ARG A 187 15.83 13.56 2.12
N MET A 188 15.31 12.63 2.92
CA MET A 188 15.87 12.26 4.22
C MET A 188 17.32 11.79 4.07
N ILE A 189 17.60 10.91 3.11
CA ILE A 189 18.98 10.43 2.84
C ILE A 189 19.87 11.57 2.35
N ARG A 190 19.39 12.38 1.39
CA ARG A 190 20.15 13.53 0.85
C ARG A 190 20.53 14.55 1.91
N ARG A 191 19.68 14.75 2.92
CA ARG A 191 19.89 15.63 4.07
C ARG A 191 20.73 15.00 5.17
N GLY A 192 21.03 13.71 5.08
CA GLY A 192 21.79 12.97 6.09
C GLY A 192 20.97 12.60 7.34
N GLU A 193 19.64 12.69 7.27
CA GLU A 193 18.73 12.31 8.36
C GLU A 193 18.66 10.78 8.52
N ALA A 194 18.84 10.04 7.43
CA ALA A 194 18.90 8.58 7.39
C ALA A 194 19.98 8.09 6.41
N ASP A 195 20.42 6.85 6.56
CA ASP A 195 21.31 6.15 5.62
C ASP A 195 20.59 5.03 4.87
N LEU A 196 19.46 4.57 5.40
CA LEU A 196 18.53 3.64 4.79
C LEU A 196 17.11 4.14 4.99
N VAL A 197 16.28 4.09 3.97
CA VAL A 197 14.84 4.34 4.09
C VAL A 197 14.09 3.27 3.31
N LEU A 198 13.25 2.51 4.00
CA LEU A 198 12.26 1.65 3.37
C LEU A 198 11.04 2.51 3.02
N CYS A 199 10.67 2.60 1.75
CA CYS A 199 9.59 3.47 1.32
C CYS A 199 8.77 2.90 0.17
N GLY A 200 7.55 3.40 0.00
CA GLY A 200 6.66 2.88 -1.03
C GLY A 200 5.21 3.22 -0.73
N GLY A 201 4.30 2.32 -1.03
CA GLY A 201 2.92 2.45 -0.59
C GLY A 201 2.08 1.21 -0.79
N ALA A 202 0.92 1.20 -0.15
CA ALA A 202 -0.05 0.12 -0.24
C ALA A 202 -1.47 0.67 -0.20
N ASP A 203 -2.38 -0.01 -0.90
CA ASP A 203 -3.80 0.34 -0.91
C ASP A 203 -4.69 -0.89 -1.18
N SER A 204 -5.93 -0.83 -0.68
CA SER A 204 -6.96 -1.84 -0.86
C SER A 204 -8.35 -1.22 -0.65
N MET A 205 -8.90 -0.65 -1.73
CA MET A 205 -10.25 -0.05 -1.73
C MET A 205 -11.30 -0.95 -2.41
N ILE A 206 -10.97 -2.23 -2.63
CA ILE A 206 -11.89 -3.22 -3.22
C ILE A 206 -12.78 -3.78 -2.10
N ASN A 207 -13.79 -2.98 -1.74
CA ASN A 207 -14.86 -3.32 -0.81
C ASN A 207 -16.09 -2.46 -1.16
N PRO A 208 -17.30 -2.78 -0.67
CA PRO A 208 -18.53 -2.07 -1.08
C PRO A 208 -18.46 -0.55 -0.93
N VAL A 209 -17.93 -0.05 0.20
CA VAL A 209 -17.80 1.40 0.48
C VAL A 209 -16.79 2.04 -0.46
N GLY A 210 -15.61 1.42 -0.61
CA GLY A 210 -14.56 1.94 -1.49
C GLY A 210 -14.99 2.00 -2.96
N MET A 211 -15.65 0.95 -3.44
CA MET A 211 -16.17 0.89 -4.81
C MET A 211 -17.29 1.92 -5.02
N ALA A 212 -18.17 2.13 -4.05
CA ALA A 212 -19.18 3.18 -4.09
C ALA A 212 -18.56 4.59 -4.16
N ILE A 213 -17.48 4.86 -3.42
CA ILE A 213 -16.77 6.14 -3.49
C ILE A 213 -16.28 6.42 -4.92
N PHE A 214 -15.61 5.46 -5.57
CA PHE A 214 -15.12 5.66 -6.93
C PHE A 214 -16.24 5.84 -7.97
N LEU A 215 -17.40 5.21 -7.76
CA LEU A 215 -18.58 5.41 -8.59
C LEU A 215 -19.19 6.80 -8.40
N LEU A 216 -19.36 7.26 -7.15
CA LEU A 216 -19.90 8.58 -6.84
C LEU A 216 -19.00 9.73 -7.31
N LEU A 217 -17.68 9.50 -7.33
CA LEU A 217 -16.72 10.43 -7.91
C LEU A 217 -16.75 10.46 -9.45
N GLY A 218 -17.48 9.56 -10.10
CA GLY A 218 -17.49 9.40 -11.56
C GLY A 218 -16.14 8.92 -12.10
N ALA A 219 -15.28 8.33 -11.25
CA ALA A 219 -13.94 7.91 -11.61
C ALA A 219 -13.88 6.46 -12.11
N ALA A 220 -14.71 5.56 -11.55
CA ALA A 220 -14.71 4.14 -11.89
C ALA A 220 -15.20 3.88 -13.32
N SER A 221 -14.60 2.89 -13.98
CA SER A 221 -15.07 2.35 -15.24
C SER A 221 -16.32 1.50 -15.05
N THR A 222 -17.38 1.82 -15.78
CA THR A 222 -18.67 1.12 -15.77
C THR A 222 -19.03 0.48 -17.12
N ALA A 223 -18.03 0.30 -17.99
CA ALA A 223 -18.27 -0.34 -19.29
C ALA A 223 -18.64 -1.81 -19.13
N ALA A 224 -19.73 -2.22 -19.81
CA ALA A 224 -20.15 -3.61 -19.94
C ALA A 224 -19.29 -4.34 -20.98
N VAL A 225 -18.05 -4.66 -20.60
CA VAL A 225 -17.07 -5.43 -21.38
C VAL A 225 -16.42 -6.48 -20.50
N GLU A 226 -15.81 -7.49 -21.11
CA GLU A 226 -14.96 -8.45 -20.41
C GLU A 226 -13.95 -7.73 -19.48
N SER A 227 -13.85 -8.17 -18.23
CA SER A 227 -13.06 -7.50 -17.18
C SER A 227 -11.60 -7.31 -17.62
N ALA A 228 -11.01 -8.30 -18.29
CA ALA A 228 -9.63 -8.24 -18.77
C ALA A 228 -9.39 -7.10 -19.79
N ALA A 229 -10.42 -6.62 -20.48
CA ALA A 229 -10.35 -5.54 -21.45
C ALA A 229 -10.75 -4.16 -20.89
N LEU A 230 -11.13 -4.07 -19.60
CA LEU A 230 -11.70 -2.88 -18.99
C LEU A 230 -10.68 -1.73 -18.89
N CYS A 231 -9.45 -2.02 -18.46
CA CYS A 231 -8.38 -1.02 -18.37
C CYS A 231 -7.70 -0.85 -19.73
N ARG A 232 -7.92 0.31 -20.34
CA ARG A 232 -7.37 0.66 -21.66
C ARG A 232 -6.86 2.10 -21.68
N PRO A 233 -5.76 2.40 -20.98
CA PRO A 233 -5.19 3.74 -20.94
C PRO A 233 -4.98 4.28 -22.37
N PHE A 234 -5.34 5.55 -22.58
CA PHE A 234 -5.23 6.26 -23.86
C PHE A 234 -6.12 5.75 -25.03
N ASP A 235 -6.84 4.64 -24.89
CA ASP A 235 -7.82 4.19 -25.90
C ASP A 235 -9.01 5.16 -25.97
N ARG A 236 -9.57 5.36 -27.18
CA ARG A 236 -10.75 6.21 -27.42
C ARG A 236 -11.99 5.72 -26.66
N ARG A 237 -12.04 4.43 -26.36
CA ARG A 237 -13.14 3.73 -25.68
C ARG A 237 -12.90 3.54 -24.19
N ARG A 238 -11.89 4.20 -23.59
CA ARG A 238 -11.70 4.16 -22.14
C ARG A 238 -12.92 4.77 -21.43
N SER A 239 -13.29 4.21 -20.30
CA SER A 239 -14.54 4.52 -19.59
C SER A 239 -14.35 4.89 -18.12
N GLY A 240 -13.10 5.02 -17.67
CA GLY A 240 -12.77 5.31 -16.28
C GLY A 240 -11.58 4.49 -15.79
N LEU A 241 -11.26 4.66 -14.51
CA LEU A 241 -10.29 3.90 -13.75
C LEU A 241 -10.83 2.49 -13.46
N VAL A 242 -9.95 1.49 -13.48
CA VAL A 242 -10.22 0.18 -12.89
C VAL A 242 -9.47 0.10 -11.57
N VAL A 243 -10.21 -0.08 -10.46
CA VAL A 243 -9.63 -0.14 -9.12
C VAL A 243 -8.76 -1.39 -9.01
N GLY A 244 -7.58 -1.24 -8.44
CA GLY A 244 -6.69 -2.34 -8.09
C GLY A 244 -6.23 -2.18 -6.65
N GLU A 245 -5.63 -3.23 -6.12
CA GLU A 245 -5.05 -3.25 -4.79
C GLU A 245 -3.64 -3.86 -4.81
N GLY A 246 -2.89 -3.65 -3.73
CA GLY A 246 -1.56 -4.20 -3.57
C GLY A 246 -0.61 -3.27 -2.83
N ALA A 247 0.68 -3.56 -2.95
CA ALA A 247 1.76 -2.77 -2.39
C ALA A 247 3.00 -2.78 -3.29
N GLY A 248 3.78 -1.71 -3.21
CA GLY A 248 5.11 -1.62 -3.81
C GLY A 248 6.06 -0.92 -2.85
N MET A 249 7.21 -1.55 -2.60
CA MET A 249 8.20 -1.14 -1.61
C MET A 249 9.61 -1.12 -2.20
N LEU A 250 10.40 -0.12 -1.81
CA LEU A 250 11.78 0.11 -2.22
C LEU A 250 12.65 0.30 -0.98
N VAL A 251 13.85 -0.27 -1.01
CA VAL A 251 14.93 0.07 -0.07
C VAL A 251 15.81 1.12 -0.73
N LEU A 252 15.79 2.34 -0.18
CA LEU A 252 16.68 3.41 -0.55
C LEU A 252 17.88 3.43 0.39
N GLU A 253 19.09 3.57 -0.15
CA GLU A 253 20.31 3.72 0.63
C GLU A 253 21.16 4.89 0.16
N SER A 254 21.94 5.46 1.08
CA SER A 254 23.06 6.31 0.69
C SER A 254 24.09 5.49 -0.09
N ALA A 255 24.63 6.06 -1.17
CA ALA A 255 25.64 5.38 -1.99
C ALA A 255 26.83 4.86 -1.16
N ASP A 256 27.27 5.63 -0.16
CA ASP A 256 28.36 5.22 0.73
C ASP A 256 28.00 3.97 1.55
N ARG A 257 26.76 3.87 2.07
CA ARG A 257 26.30 2.68 2.81
C ARG A 257 26.22 1.48 1.89
N ALA A 258 25.55 1.65 0.75
CA ALA A 258 25.36 0.59 -0.24
C ALA A 258 26.72 0.05 -0.73
N ALA A 259 27.67 0.93 -1.04
CA ALA A 259 29.02 0.55 -1.46
C ALA A 259 29.79 -0.18 -0.36
N ARG A 260 29.76 0.29 0.90
CA ARG A 260 30.47 -0.35 2.02
C ARG A 260 30.07 -1.80 2.24
N ARG A 261 28.78 -2.13 2.04
CA ARG A 261 28.26 -3.50 2.22
C ARG A 261 28.23 -4.32 0.92
N GLY A 262 28.70 -3.77 -0.20
CA GLY A 262 28.66 -4.44 -1.50
C GLY A 262 27.24 -4.73 -2.00
N ALA A 263 26.29 -3.83 -1.73
CA ALA A 263 24.88 -4.00 -2.10
C ALA A 263 24.71 -4.12 -3.62
N ARG A 264 23.76 -4.97 -4.05
CA ARG A 264 23.24 -4.91 -5.42
C ARG A 264 22.52 -3.57 -5.61
N VAL A 265 22.82 -2.88 -6.71
CA VAL A 265 22.18 -1.60 -7.05
C VAL A 265 21.29 -1.81 -8.27
N HIS A 266 19.99 -1.57 -8.10
CA HIS A 266 19.03 -1.65 -9.21
C HIS A 266 19.01 -0.37 -10.02
N ALA A 267 19.03 0.78 -9.35
CA ALA A 267 19.04 2.10 -10.00
C ALA A 267 19.52 3.20 -9.06
N ARG A 268 19.88 4.34 -9.64
CA ARG A 268 20.15 5.59 -8.91
C ARG A 268 18.95 6.53 -9.03
N LEU A 269 18.48 7.06 -7.90
CA LEU A 269 17.35 7.99 -7.88
C LEU A 269 17.83 9.44 -8.07
N LEU A 270 17.61 9.98 -9.28
CA LEU A 270 18.17 11.27 -9.70
C LEU A 270 17.38 12.47 -9.20
N GLY A 271 16.06 12.40 -9.18
CA GLY A 271 15.20 13.53 -8.83
C GLY A 271 13.82 13.13 -8.32
N TYR A 272 13.17 14.08 -7.65
CA TYR A 272 11.78 14.02 -7.21
C TYR A 272 11.16 15.42 -7.35
N GLY A 273 9.98 15.50 -7.96
CA GLY A 273 9.20 16.72 -8.12
C GLY A 273 7.75 16.49 -7.70
N SER A 274 7.12 17.53 -7.14
CA SER A 274 5.71 17.53 -6.77
C SER A 274 5.15 18.92 -6.96
N SER A 275 3.97 19.02 -7.55
CA SER A 275 3.20 20.25 -7.73
C SER A 275 1.74 20.00 -7.33
N MET A 276 0.97 21.08 -7.23
CA MET A 276 -0.46 21.03 -6.98
C MET A 276 -1.14 21.96 -7.98
N ASP A 277 -2.08 21.42 -8.76
CA ASP A 277 -2.76 22.19 -9.81
C ASP A 277 -3.61 23.34 -9.26
N ALA A 278 -4.04 23.24 -8.00
CA ALA A 278 -4.89 24.21 -7.31
C ALA A 278 -6.18 24.55 -8.09
N TYR A 279 -6.72 23.57 -8.81
CA TYR A 279 -7.84 23.76 -9.74
C TYR A 279 -9.17 23.17 -9.23
N ARG A 280 -9.21 21.87 -8.94
CA ARG A 280 -10.38 21.17 -8.40
C ARG A 280 -10.00 19.92 -7.61
N VAL A 281 -10.94 19.38 -6.85
CA VAL A 281 -10.74 18.23 -5.94
C VAL A 281 -10.39 16.94 -6.70
N THR A 282 -11.02 16.71 -7.85
CA THR A 282 -10.73 15.59 -8.76
C THR A 282 -10.59 16.12 -10.18
N ALA A 283 -9.47 15.82 -10.86
CA ALA A 283 -9.18 16.31 -12.22
C ALA A 283 -9.86 15.47 -13.30
#